data_AF-A0A939IHV2-F1
#
_entry.id   AF-A0A939IHV2-F1
#
_cell.length_a   1.000
_cell.length_b   1.000
_cell.length_c   1.000
_cell.angle_alpha   90.00
_cell.angle_beta   90.00
_cell.angle_gamma   90.00
#
_symmetry.space_group_name_H-M   'P 1'
#
loop_
_entity.id
_entity.type
_entity.pdbx_description
1 polymer ?
#
loop_
_entity_poly.entity_id
_entity_poly.type
_entity_poly.pdbx_seq_one_letter_code
_entity_poly.pdbx_strand_id
1 'polypeptide(L)'
;TAYFEGRLLQCRHCPLKTRCMHNPKAADHRKGAGRQVSFQLDGKRKPTYTDWMKHRVDSDRGKAIYGHRLSVVEPVFGNIGFNKRLNKFSLRGKTKVQGQWQLYCMVHNIEKLKNYGRLAS
;
A
#
# COMPACT_ATOMS: atom_id res chain seq x y z
N THR A 1 0.22 13.41 -11.65
CA THR A 1 1.25 12.90 -12.56
C THR A 1 0.56 12.44 -13.82
N ALA A 2 1.00 12.90 -14.98
CA ALA A 2 0.58 12.30 -16.24
C ALA A 2 1.49 11.11 -16.54
N TYR A 3 0.89 9.99 -16.91
CA TYR A 3 1.63 8.82 -17.37
C TYR A 3 1.51 8.76 -18.88
N PHE A 4 2.65 8.66 -19.54
CA PHE A 4 2.70 8.46 -20.98
C PHE A 4 3.53 7.22 -21.27
N GLU A 5 2.97 6.34 -22.09
CA GLU A 5 3.69 5.23 -22.69
C GLU A 5 3.81 5.48 -24.19
N GLY A 6 5.05 5.52 -24.69
CA GLY A 6 5.33 5.61 -26.11
C GLY A 6 4.87 4.36 -26.85
N ARG A 7 4.44 4.51 -28.10
CA ARG A 7 4.01 3.36 -28.91
C ARG A 7 5.19 2.44 -29.22
N LEU A 8 5.00 1.14 -29.03
CA LEU A 8 6.02 0.10 -29.27
C LEU A 8 6.70 0.20 -30.63
N LEU A 9 5.92 0.40 -31.71
CA LEU A 9 6.46 0.51 -33.07
C LEU A 9 7.42 1.69 -33.23
N GLN A 10 7.15 2.79 -32.53
CA GLN A 10 7.97 3.99 -32.56
C GLN A 10 9.24 3.80 -31.71
N CYS A 11 9.12 3.18 -30.54
CA CYS A 11 10.27 2.89 -29.68
C CYS A 11 11.22 1.82 -30.26
N ARG A 12 10.68 0.83 -30.98
CA ARG A 12 11.44 -0.27 -31.58
C ARG A 12 12.52 0.22 -32.56
N HIS A 13 12.17 1.16 -33.42
CA HIS A 13 13.05 1.72 -34.43
C HIS A 13 13.60 3.11 -34.05
N CYS A 14 13.51 3.48 -32.77
CA CYS A 14 13.99 4.78 -32.30
C CYS A 14 15.52 4.78 -32.20
N PRO A 15 16.24 5.73 -32.82
CA PRO A 15 17.71 5.82 -32.72
C PRO A 15 18.19 6.11 -31.29
N LEU A 16 17.32 6.64 -30.42
CA LEU A 16 17.61 6.93 -29.02
C LEU A 16 17.22 5.79 -28.08
N LYS A 17 16.74 4.63 -28.58
CA LYS A 17 16.19 3.52 -27.77
C LYS A 17 17.09 3.12 -26.60
N THR A 18 18.41 3.01 -26.84
CA THR A 18 19.41 2.60 -25.84
C THR A 18 19.65 3.63 -24.75
N ARG A 19 19.53 4.93 -25.07
CA ARG A 19 19.66 6.04 -24.11
C ARG A 19 18.35 6.35 -23.40
N CYS A 20 17.23 6.06 -24.05
CA CYS A 20 15.89 6.39 -23.61
C CYS A 20 15.34 5.31 -22.67
N MET A 21 15.49 4.03 -23.00
CA MET A 21 14.86 2.95 -22.23
C MET A 21 15.86 2.33 -21.26
N HIS A 22 15.42 2.11 -20.01
CA HIS A 22 16.19 1.30 -19.05
C HIS A 22 16.40 -0.14 -19.57
N ASN A 23 15.40 -0.70 -20.25
CA ASN A 23 15.51 -1.98 -20.96
C ASN A 23 15.14 -1.81 -22.45
N PRO A 24 16.12 -1.60 -23.35
CA PRO A 24 15.87 -1.40 -24.78
C PRO A 24 15.21 -2.60 -25.47
N LYS A 25 15.49 -3.82 -25.00
CA LYS A 25 14.94 -5.06 -25.58
C LYS A 25 13.43 -5.17 -25.36
N ALA A 26 12.87 -4.43 -24.38
CA ALA A 26 11.44 -4.42 -24.11
C ALA A 26 10.62 -3.93 -25.31
N ALA A 27 11.16 -3.07 -26.20
CA ALA A 27 10.42 -2.60 -27.37
C ALA A 27 10.38 -3.61 -28.54
N ASP A 28 11.25 -4.62 -28.51
CA ASP A 28 11.46 -5.55 -29.63
C ASP A 28 10.45 -6.72 -29.62
N HIS A 29 9.71 -6.90 -28.53
CA HIS A 29 8.69 -7.92 -28.40
C HIS A 29 7.26 -7.36 -28.57
N ARG A 30 6.34 -8.13 -29.19
CA ARG A 30 4.95 -7.68 -29.42
C ARG A 30 4.17 -7.43 -28.13
N LYS A 31 4.51 -8.16 -27.06
CA LYS A 31 3.98 -7.97 -25.69
C LYS A 31 4.95 -7.17 -24.81
N GLY A 32 5.83 -6.41 -25.45
CA GLY A 32 6.82 -5.58 -24.82
C GLY A 32 6.21 -4.31 -24.22
N ALA A 33 7.08 -3.41 -23.76
CA ALA A 33 6.66 -2.07 -23.30
C ALA A 33 7.42 -0.98 -24.06
N GLY A 34 6.74 0.13 -24.33
CA GLY A 34 7.37 1.32 -24.90
C GLY A 34 8.10 2.15 -23.84
N ARG A 35 8.63 3.32 -24.23
CA ARG A 35 9.19 4.25 -23.24
C ARG A 35 8.07 4.74 -22.32
N GLN A 36 8.19 4.49 -21.03
CA GLN A 36 7.32 5.06 -20.02
C GLN A 36 7.97 6.30 -19.42
N VAL A 37 7.21 7.39 -19.35
CA VAL A 37 7.60 8.62 -18.67
C VAL A 37 6.44 9.09 -17.81
N SER A 38 6.76 9.56 -16.61
CA SER A 38 5.82 10.23 -15.73
C SER A 38 6.19 11.70 -15.66
N PHE A 39 5.27 12.55 -16.07
CA PHE A 39 5.43 13.99 -15.89
C PHE A 39 4.74 14.38 -14.58
N GLN A 40 5.49 15.04 -13.71
CA GLN A 40 4.88 15.80 -12.65
C GLN A 40 4.20 17.00 -13.30
N LEU A 41 2.90 16.88 -13.59
CA LEU A 41 2.10 18.02 -14.02
C LEU A 41 2.11 19.03 -12.86
N ASP A 42 2.71 20.20 -13.09
CA ASP A 42 2.80 21.26 -12.11
C ASP A 42 1.42 21.63 -11.57
N GLY A 43 1.25 21.40 -10.25
CA GLY A 43 0.41 22.11 -9.28
C GLY A 43 -1.08 22.36 -9.51
N LYS A 44 -1.62 22.36 -10.73
CA LYS A 44 -2.97 22.89 -11.03
C LYS A 44 -4.06 21.82 -11.12
N ARG A 45 -3.82 20.59 -10.66
CA ARG A 45 -4.89 19.62 -10.50
C ARG A 45 -5.60 19.86 -9.17
N LYS A 46 -6.93 19.69 -9.15
CA LYS A 46 -7.69 19.72 -7.89
C LYS A 46 -7.07 18.69 -6.91
N PRO A 47 -6.93 19.04 -5.62
CA PRO A 47 -6.41 18.11 -4.62
C PRO A 47 -7.30 16.87 -4.56
N THR A 48 -6.67 15.69 -4.55
CA THR A 48 -7.38 14.42 -4.38
C THR A 48 -7.43 14.04 -2.90
N TYR A 49 -8.28 13.07 -2.55
CA TYR A 49 -8.29 12.47 -1.22
C TYR A 49 -6.91 11.96 -0.80
N THR A 50 -6.13 11.41 -1.73
CA THR A 50 -4.76 10.96 -1.47
C THR A 50 -3.84 12.12 -1.10
N ASP A 51 -3.96 13.28 -1.75
CA ASP A 51 -3.15 14.46 -1.42
C ASP A 51 -3.49 14.99 -0.04
N TRP A 52 -4.78 15.02 0.28
CA TRP A 52 -5.22 15.39 1.63
C TRP A 52 -4.72 14.40 2.67
N MET A 53 -4.70 13.11 2.37
CA MET A 53 -4.16 12.10 3.28
C MET A 53 -2.66 12.26 3.49
N LYS A 54 -1.89 12.53 2.43
CA LYS A 54 -0.47 12.85 2.54
C LYS A 54 -0.25 14.05 3.44
N HIS A 55 -0.93 15.17 3.16
CA HIS A 55 -0.82 16.37 3.98
C HIS A 55 -1.17 16.12 5.46
N ARG A 56 -2.22 15.34 5.73
CA ARG A 56 -2.59 14.97 7.11
C ARG A 56 -1.48 14.15 7.78
N VAL A 57 -0.98 13.12 7.11
CA VAL A 57 0.05 12.21 7.66
C VAL A 57 1.38 12.91 7.85
N ASP A 58 1.76 13.78 6.93
CA ASP A 58 3.06 14.48 6.92
C ASP A 58 3.13 15.66 7.89
N SER A 59 1.97 16.14 8.38
CA SER A 59 1.91 17.14 9.46
C SER A 59 2.58 16.63 10.74
N ASP A 60 3.12 17.50 11.58
CA ASP A 60 3.79 17.10 12.83
C ASP A 60 2.86 16.30 13.75
N ARG A 61 1.60 16.74 13.86
CA ARG A 61 0.55 16.00 14.57
C ARG A 61 0.29 14.63 13.93
N GLY A 62 0.24 14.56 12.61
CA GLY A 62 0.06 13.32 11.85
C GLY A 62 1.19 12.33 12.09
N LYS A 63 2.44 12.80 12.04
CA LYS A 63 3.65 12.02 12.32
C LYS A 63 3.67 11.51 13.76
N ALA A 64 3.31 12.34 14.74
CA ALA A 64 3.21 11.92 16.13
C ALA A 64 2.17 10.81 16.35
N ILE A 65 0.97 10.97 15.77
CA ILE A 65 -0.09 9.95 15.83
C ILE A 65 0.34 8.66 15.12
N TYR A 66 0.94 8.78 13.93
CA TYR A 66 1.40 7.63 13.16
C TYR A 66 2.54 6.89 13.89
N GLY A 67 3.46 7.62 14.50
CA GLY A 67 4.50 7.10 15.40
C GLY A 67 3.91 6.30 16.56
N HIS A 68 2.87 6.83 17.22
CA HIS A 68 2.19 6.11 18.30
C HIS A 68 1.44 4.85 17.80
N ARG A 69 0.96 4.83 16.56
CA ARG A 69 0.33 3.61 15.98
C ARG A 69 1.32 2.48 15.79
N LEU A 70 2.60 2.76 15.50
CA LEU A 70 3.62 1.74 15.40
C LEU A 70 3.76 0.92 16.69
N SER A 71 3.64 1.56 17.86
CA SER A 71 3.73 0.85 19.14
C SER A 71 2.41 0.19 19.57
N VAL A 72 1.26 0.81 19.28
CA VAL A 72 -0.04 0.32 19.78
C VAL A 72 -0.71 -0.66 18.84
N VAL A 73 -0.64 -0.43 17.53
CA VAL A 73 -1.49 -1.08 16.54
C VAL A 73 -0.77 -2.19 15.79
N GLU A 74 0.51 -2.00 15.43
CA GLU A 74 1.28 -3.01 14.69
C GLU A 74 1.42 -4.35 15.45
N PRO A 75 1.62 -4.40 16.78
CA PRO A 75 1.66 -5.67 17.49
C PRO A 75 0.33 -6.45 17.42
N VAL A 76 -0.80 -5.75 17.32
CA VAL A 76 -2.12 -6.37 17.17
C VAL A 76 -2.23 -7.06 15.81
N PHE A 77 -1.89 -6.33 14.74
CA PHE A 77 -1.87 -6.89 13.38
C PHE A 77 -0.83 -8.00 13.22
N GLY A 78 0.35 -7.84 13.80
CA GLY A 78 1.39 -8.87 13.82
C GLY A 78 0.92 -10.16 14.50
N ASN A 79 0.29 -10.06 15.67
CA ASN A 79 -0.26 -11.24 16.36
C ASN A 79 -1.37 -11.90 15.54
N ILE A 80 -2.34 -11.13 15.03
CA ILE A 80 -3.46 -11.68 14.25
C ILE A 80 -2.98 -12.31 12.92
N GLY A 81 -2.11 -11.62 12.20
CA GLY A 81 -1.64 -12.03 10.88
C GLY A 81 -0.64 -13.19 10.93
N PHE A 82 0.35 -13.11 11.82
CA PHE A 82 1.44 -14.09 11.89
C PHE A 82 1.14 -15.23 12.88
N ASN A 83 0.87 -14.91 14.15
CA ASN A 83 0.68 -15.94 15.17
C ASN A 83 -0.67 -16.65 15.04
N LYS A 84 -1.75 -15.91 14.76
CA LYS A 84 -3.10 -16.47 14.56
C LYS A 84 -3.37 -16.84 13.09
N ARG A 85 -2.44 -16.54 12.18
CA ARG A 85 -2.46 -16.95 10.76
C ARG A 85 -3.63 -16.39 9.93
N LEU A 86 -4.22 -15.25 10.33
CA LEU A 86 -5.23 -14.55 9.52
C LEU A 86 -4.55 -13.54 8.58
N ASN A 87 -3.76 -14.03 7.62
CA ASN A 87 -3.16 -13.18 6.59
C ASN A 87 -4.08 -12.92 5.39
N LYS A 88 -5.21 -13.65 5.31
CA LYS A 88 -6.27 -13.48 4.33
C LYS A 88 -7.62 -13.84 4.94
N PHE A 89 -8.68 -13.16 4.53
CA PHE A 89 -10.04 -13.54 4.89
C PHE A 89 -10.46 -14.78 4.11
N SER A 90 -11.06 -15.75 4.79
CA SER A 90 -11.54 -17.00 4.18
C SER A 90 -12.99 -16.91 3.71
N LEU A 91 -13.71 -15.87 4.14
CA LEU A 91 -15.12 -15.66 3.83
C LEU A 91 -15.31 -14.55 2.78
N ARG A 92 -16.44 -14.60 2.08
CA ARG A 92 -16.86 -13.57 1.12
C ARG A 92 -18.06 -12.79 1.64
N GLY A 93 -18.08 -11.49 1.36
CA GLY A 93 -19.13 -10.57 1.78
C GLY A 93 -18.81 -9.87 3.10
N LYS A 94 -19.15 -8.58 3.18
CA LYS A 94 -18.80 -7.69 4.30
C LYS A 94 -19.22 -8.25 5.65
N THR A 95 -20.46 -8.73 5.78
CA THR A 95 -20.99 -9.26 7.04
C THR A 95 -20.19 -10.45 7.56
N LYS A 96 -19.84 -11.40 6.69
CA LYS A 96 -19.09 -12.60 7.08
C LYS A 96 -17.64 -12.27 7.42
N VAL A 97 -17.00 -11.42 6.61
CA VAL A 97 -15.63 -10.92 6.86
C VAL A 97 -15.57 -10.15 8.18
N GLN A 98 -16.57 -9.32 8.48
CA GLN A 98 -16.65 -8.59 9.74
C GLN A 98 -16.75 -9.53 10.94
N GLY A 99 -17.60 -10.56 10.86
CA GLY A 99 -17.71 -11.57 11.92
C GLY A 99 -16.40 -12.33 12.14
N GLN A 100 -15.73 -12.73 11.06
CA GLN A 100 -14.40 -13.34 11.14
C GLN A 100 -13.39 -12.41 11.81
N TRP A 101 -13.35 -11.14 11.40
CA TRP A 101 -12.44 -10.15 11.98
C TRP A 101 -12.68 -9.95 13.48
N GLN A 102 -13.94 -9.78 13.89
CA GLN A 102 -14.32 -9.59 15.30
C GLN A 102 -13.94 -10.80 16.17
N LEU A 103 -14.09 -12.02 15.65
CA LEU A 103 -13.68 -13.23 16.36
C LEU A 103 -12.16 -13.23 16.62
N TYR A 104 -11.35 -12.88 15.63
CA TYR A 104 -9.90 -12.79 15.79
C TYR A 104 -9.47 -11.67 16.74
N CYS A 105 -10.14 -10.52 16.69
CA CYS A 105 -9.94 -9.45 17.68
C CYS A 105 -10.27 -9.92 19.10
N MET A 106 -11.35 -10.67 19.28
CA MET A 106 -11.73 -11.21 20.58
C MET A 106 -10.65 -12.17 21.12
N VAL A 107 -10.17 -13.10 20.29
CA VAL A 107 -9.08 -14.02 20.65
C VAL A 107 -7.82 -13.26 21.06
N HIS A 108 -7.44 -12.22 20.29
CA HIS A 108 -6.32 -11.35 20.63
C HIS A 108 -6.50 -10.66 22.00
N ASN A 109 -7.69 -10.11 22.26
CA ASN A 109 -7.98 -9.41 23.51
C ASN A 109 -7.97 -10.36 24.72
N ILE A 110 -8.52 -11.57 24.59
CA ILE A 110 -8.48 -12.59 25.65
C ILE A 110 -7.02 -12.97 25.97
N GLU A 111 -6.19 -13.16 24.95
CA GLU A 111 -4.76 -13.45 25.14
C GLU A 111 -4.04 -12.30 25.87
N LYS A 112 -4.37 -11.05 25.53
CA LYS A 112 -3.85 -9.87 26.25
C LYS A 112 -4.27 -9.86 27.71
N LEU A 113 -5.54 -10.13 28.02
CA LEU A 113 -6.04 -10.20 29.39
C LEU A 113 -5.38 -11.35 30.18
N LYS A 114 -5.21 -12.52 29.58
CA LYS A 114 -4.51 -13.64 30.20
C LYS A 114 -3.08 -13.26 30.59
N ASN A 115 -2.34 -12.62 29.68
CA ASN A 115 -0.92 -12.36 29.88
C ASN A 115 -0.63 -11.12 30.73
N TYR A 116 -1.52 -10.10 30.71
CA TYR A 116 -1.27 -8.80 31.33
C TYR A 116 -2.38 -8.34 32.28
N GLY A 117 -3.49 -9.07 32.41
CA GLY A 117 -4.66 -8.63 33.20
C GLY A 117 -4.36 -8.41 34.68
N ARG A 118 -3.41 -9.18 35.25
CA ARG A 118 -2.97 -9.01 36.64
C ARG A 118 -2.07 -7.79 36.88
N LEU A 119 -1.42 -7.26 35.85
CA LEU A 119 -0.57 -6.07 35.97
C LEU A 119 -1.39 -4.78 35.98
N ALA A 120 -2.66 -4.85 35.58
CA ALA A 120 -3.61 -3.74 35.56
C ALA A 120 -4.55 -3.75 36.78
N SER A 121 -4.40 -4.73 37.69
CA SER A 121 -5.19 -4.88 38.92
C SER A 121 -4.51 -4.22 40.11
#